data_AF-A0A662BMT0-F1
#
_entry.id   AF-A0A662BMT0-F1
#
_cell.length_a   1.000
_cell.length_b   1.000
_cell.length_c   1.000
_cell.angle_alpha   90.00
_cell.angle_beta   90.00
_cell.angle_gamma   90.00
#
_symmetry.space_group_name_H-M   'P 1'
#
loop_
_entity.id
_entity.type
_entity.pdbx_description
1 polymer ?
#
loop_
_entity_poly.entity_id
_entity_poly.type
_entity_poly.pdbx_seq_one_letter_code
_entity_poly.pdbx_strand_id
1 'polypeptide(L)'
;MSDYNSSHTGIEIDNAVDSVAKKLDNSIADFVPQPSPPVHGEGRVFYDDASHSLGVYSDIPGTLLNIGQESYVRVINQSGATILNGAACRGNGVSSGVVSVVLAQADTFEHSIVLGVATHDIPDGTEGFVTTHGSVRDINTEGHVEGQPMYLSDAVPGAWTGTPPQIVCRVGGVLIADSTNGSLFVNIMNNVMLPVVIGFLNEGDVPGTINSTPLAINNYQIEGSYLTIVDKAAGTIHVLTEGIYRVTATINIQHDDAGNNTGIIGISIYDELNIQQGIVTFSVLKNQIATNLPINIPFNSVANKTYHLRIVSSVELTNVTTNAVSFDIKSESIR
;
A
#
# COMPACT_ATOMS: atom_id res chain seq x y z
N MET A 1 45.17 0.62 -86.36
CA MET A 1 46.10 0.95 -85.26
C MET A 1 45.64 2.31 -84.77
N SER A 2 44.66 2.38 -83.88
CA SER A 2 44.74 2.03 -82.45
C SER A 2 45.82 2.91 -81.78
N ASP A 3 45.52 3.69 -80.74
CA ASP A 3 44.72 3.32 -79.58
C ASP A 3 43.80 4.42 -79.07
N TYR A 4 42.62 3.97 -78.69
CA TYR A 4 41.70 4.58 -77.75
C TYR A 4 42.37 4.53 -76.37
N ASN A 5 42.83 5.66 -75.81
CA ASN A 5 43.26 5.70 -74.41
C ASN A 5 42.19 6.40 -73.57
N SER A 6 41.35 5.55 -72.99
CA SER A 6 40.37 5.90 -71.97
C SER A 6 41.06 6.27 -70.66
N SER A 7 40.83 7.47 -70.15
CA SER A 7 40.96 7.75 -68.72
C SER A 7 39.58 8.00 -68.13
N HIS A 8 38.90 6.92 -67.72
CA HIS A 8 38.05 6.92 -66.52
C HIS A 8 38.93 7.41 -65.34
N THR A 9 38.50 8.12 -64.32
CA THR A 9 37.20 8.30 -63.68
C THR A 9 37.45 9.34 -62.60
N GLY A 10 36.74 10.45 -62.64
CA GLY A 10 36.56 11.31 -61.48
C GLY A 10 35.07 11.49 -61.31
N ILE A 11 34.40 10.55 -60.64
CA ILE A 11 33.14 10.89 -60.00
C ILE A 11 33.54 11.92 -58.95
N GLU A 12 33.24 13.19 -59.20
CA GLU A 12 33.19 14.18 -58.12
C GLU A 12 32.14 13.66 -57.16
N ILE A 13 32.60 13.14 -56.02
CA ILE A 13 31.73 12.95 -54.88
C ILE A 13 31.33 14.36 -54.48
N ASP A 14 30.07 14.68 -54.73
CA ASP A 14 29.44 15.91 -54.29
C ASP A 14 29.64 16.03 -52.76
N ASN A 15 30.56 16.91 -52.36
CA ASN A 15 30.85 17.22 -50.96
C ASN A 15 29.63 17.77 -50.21
N ALA A 16 28.50 18.02 -50.88
CA ALA A 16 27.25 18.38 -50.21
C ALA A 16 26.67 17.23 -49.36
N VAL A 17 26.93 15.96 -49.71
CA VAL A 17 26.37 14.80 -48.98
C VAL A 17 27.07 14.55 -47.64
N ASP A 18 28.32 15.02 -47.49
CA ASP A 18 29.13 14.79 -46.28
C ASP A 18 28.80 15.75 -45.13
N SER A 19 28.08 16.84 -45.42
CA SER A 19 27.59 17.77 -44.37
C SER A 19 26.33 17.28 -43.65
N VAL A 20 25.58 16.35 -44.27
CA VAL A 20 24.33 15.79 -43.73
C VAL A 20 24.56 14.44 -43.06
N ALA A 21 25.55 13.68 -43.51
CA ALA A 21 25.98 12.46 -42.85
C ALA A 21 27.10 12.78 -41.84
N LYS A 22 26.73 13.34 -40.67
CA LYS A 22 27.59 13.23 -39.49
C LYS A 22 27.66 11.75 -39.14
N LYS A 23 28.52 11.00 -39.84
CA LYS A 23 28.88 9.64 -39.48
C LYS A 23 29.32 9.74 -38.02
N LEU A 24 28.65 9.00 -37.14
CA LEU A 24 29.14 8.68 -35.80
C LEU A 24 30.41 7.82 -35.99
N ASP A 25 31.46 8.44 -36.50
CA ASP A 25 32.79 7.87 -36.67
C ASP A 25 33.41 7.83 -35.29
N ASN A 26 33.21 6.73 -34.56
CA ASN A 26 33.95 6.30 -33.36
C ASN A 26 34.27 7.39 -32.30
N SER A 27 33.53 8.50 -32.34
CA SER A 27 33.75 9.71 -31.57
C SER A 27 32.64 9.80 -30.54
N ILE A 28 33.03 10.16 -29.33
CA ILE A 28 32.10 10.42 -28.25
C ILE A 28 31.16 11.53 -28.71
N ALA A 29 29.85 11.28 -28.67
CA ALA A 29 28.83 12.27 -28.95
C ALA A 29 28.45 12.98 -27.65
N ASP A 30 29.15 14.07 -27.35
CA ASP A 30 28.82 14.91 -26.21
C ASP A 30 27.60 15.79 -26.54
N PHE A 31 26.56 15.69 -25.71
CA PHE A 31 25.42 16.60 -25.77
C PHE A 31 25.71 17.84 -24.92
N VAL A 32 25.44 19.03 -25.46
CA VAL A 32 25.53 20.28 -24.69
C VAL A 32 24.33 20.36 -23.75
N PRO A 33 24.52 20.46 -22.42
CA PRO A 33 23.41 20.62 -21.48
C PRO A 33 22.54 21.82 -21.82
N GLN A 34 21.23 21.61 -21.84
CA GLN A 34 20.24 22.65 -22.09
C GLN A 34 19.60 23.07 -20.77
N PRO A 35 19.81 24.32 -20.30
CA PRO A 35 19.22 24.82 -19.05
C PRO A 35 17.70 25.01 -19.13
N SER A 36 17.18 25.15 -20.35
CA SER A 36 15.75 25.17 -20.65
C SER A 36 15.48 24.15 -21.76
N PRO A 37 14.43 23.32 -21.64
CA PRO A 37 14.09 22.38 -22.69
C PRO A 37 13.86 23.10 -24.04
N PRO A 38 14.44 22.59 -25.15
CA PRO A 38 14.23 23.18 -26.48
C PRO A 38 12.77 23.02 -26.91
N VAL A 39 12.35 23.75 -27.95
CA VAL A 39 10.99 23.61 -28.51
C VAL A 39 10.68 22.15 -28.82
N HIS A 40 9.46 21.70 -28.50
CA HIS A 40 9.02 20.33 -28.75
C HIS A 40 9.17 19.96 -30.23
N GLY A 41 9.73 18.78 -30.47
CA GLY A 41 9.77 18.15 -31.79
C GLY A 41 9.95 16.66 -31.61
N GLU A 42 9.05 15.86 -32.18
CA GLU A 42 9.07 14.41 -32.04
C GLU A 42 10.45 13.84 -32.40
N GLY A 43 10.96 12.93 -31.55
CA GLY A 43 12.26 12.29 -31.73
C GLY A 43 13.47 13.18 -31.43
N ARG A 44 13.27 14.44 -31.00
CA ARG A 44 14.35 15.31 -30.56
C ARG A 44 14.96 14.80 -29.26
N VAL A 45 16.25 14.49 -29.31
CA VAL A 45 17.07 14.08 -28.17
C VAL A 45 17.99 15.23 -27.76
N PHE A 46 18.05 15.54 -26.47
CA PHE A 46 18.94 16.56 -25.91
C PHE A 46 19.35 16.18 -24.48
N TYR A 47 20.41 16.80 -23.95
CA TYR A 47 20.75 16.67 -22.54
C TYR A 47 19.99 17.72 -21.73
N ASP A 48 19.09 17.27 -20.88
CA ASP A 48 18.31 18.12 -19.99
C ASP A 48 19.11 18.41 -18.72
N ASP A 49 19.49 19.68 -18.54
CA ASP A 49 20.29 20.09 -17.39
C ASP A 49 19.49 20.04 -16.09
N ALA A 50 18.15 20.14 -16.14
CA ALA A 50 17.31 20.09 -14.95
C ALA A 50 17.17 18.68 -14.36
N SER A 51 17.09 17.65 -15.21
CA SER A 51 17.04 16.24 -14.80
C SER A 51 18.41 15.54 -14.79
N HIS A 52 19.44 16.20 -15.32
CA HIS A 52 20.77 15.63 -15.56
C HIS A 52 20.70 14.31 -16.34
N SER A 53 19.88 14.28 -17.39
CA SER A 53 19.62 13.08 -18.19
C SER A 53 19.44 13.39 -19.68
N LEU A 54 19.45 12.35 -20.52
CA LEU A 54 19.03 12.49 -21.91
C LEU A 54 17.50 12.53 -21.98
N GLY A 55 16.96 13.64 -22.46
CA GLY A 55 15.55 13.85 -22.72
C GLY A 55 15.18 13.52 -24.15
N VAL A 56 14.04 12.85 -24.37
CA VAL A 56 13.46 12.61 -25.70
C VAL A 56 12.02 13.09 -25.75
N TYR A 57 11.69 13.91 -26.74
CA TYR A 57 10.31 14.30 -27.03
C TYR A 57 9.56 13.22 -27.83
N SER A 58 8.34 12.91 -27.40
CA SER A 58 7.46 11.95 -28.09
C SER A 58 6.64 12.62 -29.20
N ASP A 59 5.69 11.89 -29.79
CA ASP A 59 4.69 12.42 -30.70
C ASP A 59 3.65 13.32 -30.00
N ILE A 60 3.55 13.26 -28.67
CA ILE A 60 2.59 14.01 -27.88
C ILE A 60 3.23 15.28 -27.28
N PRO A 61 2.77 16.48 -27.68
CA PRO A 61 3.31 17.73 -27.16
C PRO A 61 3.30 17.82 -25.64
N GLY A 62 4.40 18.34 -25.08
CA GLY A 62 4.54 18.53 -23.64
C GLY A 62 4.99 17.29 -22.87
N THR A 63 5.19 16.15 -23.53
CA THR A 63 5.71 14.93 -22.89
C THR A 63 7.19 14.74 -23.18
N LEU A 64 7.99 14.65 -22.12
CA LEU A 64 9.44 14.44 -22.17
C LEU A 64 9.76 13.12 -21.48
N LEU A 65 10.52 12.25 -22.14
CA LEU A 65 11.08 11.05 -21.53
C LEU A 65 12.50 11.31 -21.04
N ASN A 66 12.74 11.22 -19.74
CA ASN A 66 14.10 11.23 -19.19
C ASN A 66 14.69 9.82 -19.18
N ILE A 67 15.57 9.54 -20.14
CA ILE A 67 16.14 8.20 -20.34
C ILE A 67 16.90 7.75 -19.10
N GLY A 68 16.57 6.54 -18.62
CA GLY A 68 17.20 5.91 -17.47
C GLY A 68 16.65 6.34 -16.11
N GLN A 69 15.80 7.38 -16.08
CA GLN A 69 15.10 7.83 -14.87
C GLN A 69 13.60 7.53 -14.93
N GLU A 70 13.03 7.46 -16.13
CA GLU A 70 11.59 7.36 -16.33
C GLU A 70 11.22 6.21 -17.29
N SER A 71 10.05 5.64 -17.06
CA SER A 71 9.38 4.66 -17.90
C SER A 71 7.90 5.04 -17.98
N TYR A 72 7.42 5.24 -19.20
CA TYR A 72 6.00 5.39 -19.48
C TYR A 72 5.52 4.34 -20.49
N VAL A 73 4.21 4.13 -20.52
CA VAL A 73 3.52 3.23 -21.45
C VAL A 73 2.53 4.03 -22.27
N ARG A 74 2.50 3.79 -23.58
CA ARG A 74 1.51 4.37 -24.49
C ARG A 74 0.15 3.70 -24.24
N VAL A 75 -0.88 4.52 -24.07
CA VAL A 75 -2.24 4.08 -23.74
C VAL A 75 -3.26 4.85 -24.56
N ILE A 76 -4.51 4.36 -24.59
CA ILE A 76 -5.65 5.07 -25.15
C ILE A 76 -6.71 5.27 -24.07
N ASN A 77 -7.21 6.50 -23.92
CA ASN A 77 -8.27 6.79 -22.97
C ASN A 77 -9.62 6.36 -23.56
N GLN A 78 -10.33 5.48 -22.86
CA GLN A 78 -11.70 5.08 -23.19
C GLN A 78 -12.63 5.18 -21.98
N SER A 79 -12.38 6.15 -21.11
CA SER A 79 -13.16 6.37 -19.88
C SER A 79 -14.45 7.15 -20.12
N GLY A 80 -14.65 7.74 -21.30
CA GLY A 80 -15.78 8.63 -21.60
C GLY A 80 -15.59 10.07 -21.11
N ALA A 81 -14.43 10.39 -20.51
CA ALA A 81 -14.05 11.73 -20.06
C ALA A 81 -12.55 11.95 -20.23
N THR A 82 -12.08 13.20 -20.09
CA THR A 82 -10.63 13.48 -20.10
C THR A 82 -9.99 12.95 -18.81
N ILE A 83 -8.92 12.17 -18.94
CA ILE A 83 -8.06 11.77 -17.83
C ILE A 83 -7.05 12.90 -17.62
N LEU A 84 -7.05 13.53 -16.46
CA LEU A 84 -6.16 14.65 -16.16
C LEU A 84 -4.74 14.18 -15.82
N ASN A 85 -3.75 15.05 -16.05
CA ASN A 85 -2.39 14.87 -15.60
C ASN A 85 -2.33 14.54 -14.10
N GLY A 86 -1.51 13.57 -13.70
CA GLY A 86 -1.39 13.13 -12.32
C GLY A 86 -2.46 12.13 -11.86
N ALA A 87 -3.45 11.79 -12.70
CA ALA A 87 -4.46 10.80 -12.34
C ALA A 87 -3.92 9.37 -12.46
N ALA A 88 -4.19 8.54 -11.44
CA ALA A 88 -3.86 7.12 -11.46
C ALA A 88 -4.81 6.35 -12.40
N CYS A 89 -4.24 5.54 -13.28
CA CYS A 89 -4.95 4.83 -14.34
C CYS A 89 -4.78 3.31 -14.20
N ARG A 90 -5.83 2.56 -14.54
CA ARG A 90 -5.82 1.11 -14.68
C ARG A 90 -6.10 0.70 -16.12
N GLY A 91 -5.67 -0.50 -16.50
CA GLY A 91 -6.05 -1.11 -17.77
C GLY A 91 -7.54 -1.47 -17.82
N ASN A 92 -8.16 -1.28 -18.97
CA ASN A 92 -9.56 -1.61 -19.26
C ASN A 92 -9.72 -2.24 -20.66
N GLY A 93 -8.82 -3.17 -20.99
CA GLY A 93 -8.79 -3.85 -22.28
C GLY A 93 -7.79 -3.23 -23.26
N VAL A 94 -8.03 -3.45 -24.54
CA VAL A 94 -7.13 -3.07 -25.64
C VAL A 94 -7.96 -2.51 -26.79
N SER A 95 -7.48 -1.44 -27.42
CA SER A 95 -8.05 -0.90 -28.65
C SER A 95 -6.93 -0.71 -29.67
N SER A 96 -7.10 -1.30 -30.86
CA SER A 96 -6.11 -1.22 -31.95
C SER A 96 -4.68 -1.63 -31.55
N GLY A 97 -4.53 -2.53 -30.58
CA GLY A 97 -3.23 -2.98 -30.08
C GLY A 97 -2.61 -2.09 -28.99
N VAL A 98 -3.28 -1.00 -28.61
CA VAL A 98 -2.90 -0.09 -27.51
C VAL A 98 -3.74 -0.40 -26.28
N VAL A 99 -3.11 -0.38 -25.09
CA VAL A 99 -3.82 -0.62 -23.83
C VAL A 99 -4.83 0.49 -23.58
N SER A 100 -6.09 0.12 -23.41
CA SER A 100 -7.14 1.05 -23.02
C SER A 100 -7.06 1.32 -21.52
N VAL A 101 -7.22 2.58 -21.11
CA VAL A 101 -7.16 2.99 -19.71
C VAL A 101 -8.41 3.73 -19.24
N VAL A 102 -8.71 3.55 -17.96
CA VAL A 102 -9.69 4.30 -17.17
C VAL A 102 -9.08 4.66 -15.81
N LEU A 103 -9.75 5.51 -15.04
CA LEU A 103 -9.29 5.87 -13.70
C LEU A 103 -9.27 4.65 -12.76
N ALA A 104 -8.19 4.51 -12.00
CA ALA A 104 -8.06 3.48 -10.97
C ALA A 104 -8.71 3.94 -9.65
N GLN A 105 -9.17 3.01 -8.82
CA GLN A 105 -9.72 3.31 -7.50
C GLN A 105 -9.54 2.12 -6.56
N ALA A 106 -9.26 2.37 -5.29
CA ALA A 106 -9.11 1.35 -4.25
C ALA A 106 -10.45 0.90 -3.64
N ASP A 107 -11.55 0.97 -4.40
CA ASP A 107 -12.90 0.57 -3.98
C ASP A 107 -13.13 -0.95 -4.15
N THR A 108 -12.55 -1.53 -5.20
CA THR A 108 -12.60 -2.98 -5.48
C THR A 108 -11.23 -3.50 -5.90
N PHE A 109 -11.00 -4.80 -5.74
CA PHE A 109 -9.73 -5.43 -6.13
C PHE A 109 -9.43 -5.23 -7.62
N GLU A 110 -10.44 -5.34 -8.49
CA GLU A 110 -10.28 -5.14 -9.94
C GLU A 110 -9.91 -3.70 -10.29
N HIS A 111 -10.53 -2.72 -9.63
CA HIS A 111 -10.28 -1.30 -9.87
C HIS A 111 -8.94 -0.81 -9.29
N SER A 112 -8.40 -1.54 -8.31
CA SER A 112 -7.18 -1.14 -7.60
C SER A 112 -5.88 -1.44 -8.35
N ILE A 113 -5.92 -2.16 -9.47
CA ILE A 113 -4.74 -2.57 -10.22
C ILE A 113 -4.26 -1.39 -11.08
N VAL A 114 -3.41 -0.54 -10.50
CA VAL A 114 -2.84 0.62 -11.17
C VAL A 114 -1.83 0.16 -12.22
N LEU A 115 -1.96 0.69 -13.43
CA LEU A 115 -0.97 0.54 -14.50
C LEU A 115 0.10 1.62 -14.39
N GLY A 116 -0.32 2.87 -14.17
CA GLY A 116 0.55 4.04 -14.08
C GLY A 116 -0.23 5.30 -13.77
N VAL A 117 0.44 6.44 -13.82
CA VAL A 117 -0.13 7.78 -13.60
C VAL A 117 -0.06 8.57 -14.90
N ALA A 118 -1.15 9.22 -15.31
CA ALA A 118 -1.17 10.05 -16.52
C ALA A 118 -0.11 11.15 -16.46
N THR A 119 0.70 11.28 -17.53
CA THR A 119 1.80 12.26 -17.63
C THR A 119 1.35 13.61 -18.21
N HIS A 120 0.15 13.64 -18.80
CA HIS A 120 -0.49 14.83 -19.36
C HIS A 120 -2.01 14.59 -19.37
N ASP A 121 -2.79 15.61 -19.74
CA ASP A 121 -4.23 15.44 -19.96
C ASP A 121 -4.48 14.61 -21.22
N ILE A 122 -5.21 13.50 -21.09
CA ILE A 122 -5.54 12.56 -22.17
C ILE A 122 -7.05 12.68 -22.46
N PRO A 123 -7.48 13.38 -23.51
CA PRO A 123 -8.89 13.43 -23.91
C PRO A 123 -9.47 12.04 -24.22
N ASP A 124 -10.79 11.87 -24.08
CA ASP A 124 -11.45 10.61 -24.42
C ASP A 124 -11.26 10.25 -25.90
N GLY A 125 -11.03 8.97 -26.18
CA GLY A 125 -10.79 8.44 -27.52
C GLY A 125 -9.40 8.77 -28.10
N THR A 126 -8.51 9.40 -27.33
CA THR A 126 -7.16 9.76 -27.77
C THR A 126 -6.08 8.95 -27.06
N GLU A 127 -4.91 8.87 -27.70
CA GLU A 127 -3.74 8.23 -27.12
C GLU A 127 -2.95 9.20 -26.24
N GLY A 128 -2.28 8.63 -25.23
CA GLY A 128 -1.50 9.35 -24.24
C GLY A 128 -0.43 8.47 -23.63
N PHE A 129 0.23 9.01 -22.60
CA PHE A 129 1.22 8.27 -21.81
C PHE A 129 0.83 8.21 -20.34
N VAL A 130 1.06 7.05 -19.73
CA VAL A 130 1.06 6.87 -18.29
C VAL A 130 2.46 6.50 -17.82
N THR A 131 2.98 7.21 -16.82
CA THR A 131 4.25 6.91 -16.16
C THR A 131 4.06 5.71 -15.23
N THR A 132 4.90 4.69 -15.36
CA THR A 132 4.93 3.50 -14.48
C THR A 132 6.05 3.59 -13.45
N HIS A 133 7.13 4.29 -13.79
CA HIS A 133 8.24 4.61 -12.92
C HIS A 133 8.83 5.96 -13.32
N GLY A 134 9.18 6.82 -12.38
CA GLY A 134 9.79 8.13 -12.67
C GLY A 134 8.98 9.31 -12.14
N SER A 135 9.19 10.52 -12.66
CA SER A 135 8.52 11.71 -12.14
C SER A 135 7.32 12.10 -13.00
N VAL A 136 6.23 12.48 -12.36
CA VAL A 136 5.11 13.22 -12.98
C VAL A 136 5.10 14.61 -12.38
N ARG A 137 5.06 15.63 -13.22
CA ARG A 137 5.23 17.04 -12.84
C ARG A 137 3.99 17.85 -13.23
N ASP A 138 3.96 19.10 -12.78
CA ASP A 138 2.90 20.07 -13.09
C ASP A 138 1.52 19.59 -12.62
N ILE A 139 1.50 19.03 -11.41
CA ILE A 139 0.31 18.52 -10.74
C ILE A 139 0.11 19.22 -9.40
N ASN A 140 -1.13 19.28 -8.92
CA ASN A 140 -1.40 19.79 -7.58
C ASN A 140 -1.06 18.74 -6.53
N THR A 141 -0.15 19.08 -5.62
CA THR A 141 0.29 18.25 -4.47
C THR A 141 0.15 18.98 -3.14
N GLU A 142 -0.60 20.08 -3.13
CA GLU A 142 -0.85 20.88 -1.94
C GLU A 142 -1.51 20.05 -0.83
N GLY A 143 -1.12 20.27 0.41
CA GLY A 143 -1.63 19.54 1.58
C GLY A 143 -0.92 18.22 1.87
N HIS A 144 0.01 17.79 1.01
CA HIS A 144 0.86 16.63 1.24
C HIS A 144 2.29 17.05 1.63
N VAL A 145 3.03 16.13 2.24
CA VAL A 145 4.42 16.36 2.68
C VAL A 145 5.39 15.74 1.69
N GLU A 146 6.46 16.46 1.36
CA GLU A 146 7.56 15.93 0.54
C GLU A 146 8.14 14.65 1.15
N GLY A 147 8.38 13.65 0.31
CA GLY A 147 8.83 12.32 0.71
C GLY A 147 7.74 11.40 1.28
N GLN A 148 6.53 11.89 1.51
CA GLN A 148 5.43 11.06 2.02
C GLN A 148 4.98 10.04 0.95
N PRO A 149 4.80 8.75 1.32
CA PRO A 149 4.27 7.74 0.40
C PRO A 149 2.80 8.03 0.09
N MET A 150 2.44 7.92 -1.19
CA MET A 150 1.07 8.13 -1.68
C MET A 150 0.44 6.81 -2.11
N TYR A 151 -0.82 6.62 -1.72
CA TYR A 151 -1.63 5.45 -2.00
C TYR A 151 -2.80 5.79 -2.90
N LEU A 152 -3.30 4.83 -3.68
CA LEU A 152 -4.51 5.00 -4.48
C LEU A 152 -5.70 5.32 -3.58
N SER A 153 -6.53 6.29 -3.95
CA SER A 153 -7.73 6.65 -3.18
C SER A 153 -8.85 5.61 -3.33
N ASP A 154 -9.57 5.33 -2.24
CA ASP A 154 -10.80 4.54 -2.24
C ASP A 154 -12.06 5.41 -2.43
N ALA A 155 -11.95 6.72 -2.24
CA ALA A 155 -13.08 7.64 -2.29
C ALA A 155 -13.25 8.35 -3.65
N VAL A 156 -12.14 8.63 -4.35
CA VAL A 156 -12.15 9.42 -5.59
C VAL A 156 -11.36 8.69 -6.68
N PRO A 157 -11.98 8.32 -7.82
CA PRO A 157 -11.28 7.69 -8.93
C PRO A 157 -10.10 8.53 -9.43
N GLY A 158 -8.96 7.89 -9.65
CA GLY A 158 -7.74 8.50 -10.16
C GLY A 158 -6.97 9.34 -9.14
N ALA A 159 -7.56 9.63 -7.97
CA ALA A 159 -6.88 10.37 -6.93
C ALA A 159 -5.99 9.45 -6.10
N TRP A 160 -5.12 10.08 -5.31
CA TRP A 160 -4.24 9.42 -4.36
C TRP A 160 -4.34 10.13 -3.00
N THR A 161 -3.94 9.42 -1.94
CA THR A 161 -4.10 9.82 -0.55
C THR A 161 -2.84 9.49 0.25
N GLY A 162 -2.62 10.25 1.32
CA GLY A 162 -1.50 10.06 2.23
C GLY A 162 -1.69 8.95 3.27
N THR A 163 -2.93 8.47 3.46
CA THR A 163 -3.28 7.40 4.40
C THR A 163 -3.74 6.17 3.61
N PRO A 164 -3.18 4.97 3.86
CA PRO A 164 -3.50 3.80 3.07
C PRO A 164 -4.96 3.34 3.29
N PRO A 165 -5.74 3.12 2.20
CA PRO A 165 -7.04 2.47 2.30
C PRO A 165 -6.94 0.97 2.62
N GLN A 166 -8.08 0.27 2.67
CA GLN A 166 -8.11 -1.18 2.88
C GLN A 166 -7.37 -1.96 1.79
N ILE A 167 -7.57 -1.57 0.53
CA ILE A 167 -6.89 -2.15 -0.61
C ILE A 167 -5.68 -1.25 -0.89
N VAL A 168 -4.53 -1.69 -0.39
CA VAL A 168 -3.32 -0.86 -0.40
C VAL A 168 -2.63 -0.99 -1.76
N CYS A 169 -2.68 0.09 -2.54
CA CYS A 169 -1.90 0.25 -3.75
C CYS A 169 -1.05 1.50 -3.60
N ARG A 170 0.28 1.34 -3.55
CA ARG A 170 1.19 2.48 -3.49
C ARG A 170 1.42 3.00 -4.90
N VAL A 171 1.08 4.27 -5.13
CA VAL A 171 1.28 4.95 -6.41
C VAL A 171 2.69 5.53 -6.48
N GLY A 172 3.24 5.97 -5.33
CA GLY A 172 4.51 6.68 -5.34
C GLY A 172 4.83 7.41 -4.04
N GLY A 173 5.40 8.60 -4.18
CA GLY A 173 5.59 9.56 -3.11
C GLY A 173 5.80 10.98 -3.65
N VAL A 174 5.43 11.99 -2.86
CA VAL A 174 5.53 13.40 -3.26
C VAL A 174 7.00 13.81 -3.34
N LEU A 175 7.41 14.42 -4.46
CA LEU A 175 8.75 14.97 -4.65
C LEU A 175 8.81 16.45 -4.29
N ILE A 176 7.84 17.23 -4.77
CA ILE A 176 7.72 18.67 -4.52
C ILE A 176 6.28 18.93 -4.13
N ALA A 177 6.05 19.55 -2.97
CA ALA A 177 4.73 19.93 -2.50
C ALA A 177 4.39 21.36 -2.94
N ASP A 178 3.61 21.50 -4.01
CA ASP A 178 3.18 22.78 -4.57
C ASP A 178 1.80 22.64 -5.24
N SER A 179 1.03 23.74 -5.29
CA SER A 179 -0.32 23.77 -5.86
C SER A 179 -0.34 23.75 -7.39
N THR A 180 0.79 24.04 -8.05
CA THR A 180 0.91 24.20 -9.50
C THR A 180 2.11 23.47 -10.07
N ASN A 181 3.27 23.56 -9.41
CA ASN A 181 4.53 22.95 -9.82
C ASN A 181 4.85 21.70 -8.98
N GLY A 182 3.81 21.05 -8.45
CA GLY A 182 3.96 19.86 -7.65
C GLY A 182 4.45 18.69 -8.50
N SER A 183 5.09 17.73 -7.86
CA SER A 183 5.53 16.52 -8.54
C SER A 183 5.44 15.27 -7.68
N LEU A 184 5.17 14.15 -8.35
CA LEU A 184 5.03 12.83 -7.76
C LEU A 184 6.09 11.91 -8.37
N PHE A 185 6.88 11.26 -7.51
CA PHE A 185 7.67 10.11 -7.91
C PHE A 185 6.78 8.90 -7.98
N VAL A 186 6.51 8.43 -9.19
CA VAL A 186 5.69 7.26 -9.47
C VAL A 186 6.53 6.00 -9.32
N ASN A 187 6.03 5.06 -8.52
CA ASN A 187 6.52 3.71 -8.44
C ASN A 187 5.37 2.81 -7.98
N ILE A 188 4.76 2.13 -8.94
CA ILE A 188 3.51 1.40 -8.71
C ILE A 188 3.77 0.08 -7.99
N MET A 189 3.14 -0.10 -6.83
CA MET A 189 3.02 -1.39 -6.15
C MET A 189 1.56 -1.67 -5.83
N ASN A 190 0.97 -2.62 -6.55
CA ASN A 190 -0.43 -3.02 -6.36
C ASN A 190 -0.56 -4.10 -5.30
N ASN A 191 -1.67 -4.06 -4.55
CA ASN A 191 -2.04 -5.09 -3.56
C ASN A 191 -0.93 -5.40 -2.56
N VAL A 192 -0.33 -4.35 -2.00
CA VAL A 192 0.71 -4.48 -0.98
C VAL A 192 0.08 -4.97 0.31
N MET A 193 0.61 -6.05 0.86
CA MET A 193 0.23 -6.46 2.21
C MET A 193 1.02 -5.64 3.22
N LEU A 194 0.31 -4.90 4.07
CA LEU A 194 0.92 -4.23 5.21
C LEU A 194 1.44 -5.27 6.22
N PRO A 195 2.50 -4.94 6.97
CA PRO A 195 3.08 -5.88 7.93
C PRO A 195 2.04 -6.29 8.97
N VAL A 196 2.07 -7.56 9.34
CA VAL A 196 1.23 -8.08 10.42
C VAL A 196 1.65 -7.42 11.73
N VAL A 197 0.70 -7.00 12.55
CA VAL A 197 0.88 -6.61 13.95
C VAL A 197 0.44 -7.79 14.81
N ILE A 198 1.27 -8.21 15.76
CA ILE A 198 0.91 -9.31 16.68
C ILE A 198 1.52 -9.12 18.06
N GLY A 199 0.70 -9.27 19.08
CA GLY A 199 1.14 -9.39 20.48
C GLY A 199 0.59 -10.69 21.05
N PHE A 200 1.39 -11.39 21.85
CA PHE A 200 0.93 -12.59 22.54
C PHE A 200 1.45 -12.65 23.98
N LEU A 201 0.65 -13.30 24.80
CA LEU A 201 0.82 -13.51 26.23
C LEU A 201 0.43 -14.95 26.56
N ASN A 202 1.27 -15.68 27.30
CA ASN A 202 0.96 -17.04 27.77
C ASN A 202 1.21 -17.19 29.28
N GLU A 203 0.56 -18.20 29.86
CA GLU A 203 0.67 -18.56 31.27
C GLU A 203 0.20 -17.42 32.19
N GLY A 204 -0.99 -16.87 31.91
CA GLY A 204 -1.64 -15.85 32.74
C GLY A 204 -2.35 -16.43 33.96
N ASP A 205 -2.40 -15.64 35.03
CA ASP A 205 -3.09 -15.97 36.27
C ASP A 205 -4.58 -15.65 36.13
N VAL A 206 -5.43 -16.67 36.21
CA VAL A 206 -6.88 -16.49 36.34
C VAL A 206 -7.23 -16.28 37.82
N PRO A 207 -8.17 -15.36 38.13
CA PRO A 207 -8.63 -15.16 39.50
C PRO A 207 -9.11 -16.47 40.14
N GLY A 208 -8.67 -16.75 41.38
CA GLY A 208 -9.04 -17.97 42.13
C GLY A 208 -10.53 -18.09 42.47
N THR A 209 -11.31 -17.04 42.23
CA THR A 209 -12.78 -17.05 42.27
C THR A 209 -13.32 -16.25 41.10
N ILE A 210 -14.27 -16.81 40.37
CA ILE A 210 -14.95 -16.18 39.24
C ILE A 210 -16.43 -16.04 39.58
N ASN A 211 -16.99 -14.85 39.38
CA ASN A 211 -18.40 -14.56 39.69
C ASN A 211 -18.99 -13.62 38.61
N SER A 212 -20.13 -13.02 38.91
CA SER A 212 -20.88 -12.16 37.98
C SER A 212 -20.21 -10.83 37.67
N THR A 213 -19.08 -10.53 38.31
CA THR A 213 -18.24 -9.36 38.01
C THR A 213 -17.15 -9.77 37.00
N PRO A 214 -16.96 -9.02 35.89
CA PRO A 214 -15.83 -9.25 35.00
C PRO A 214 -14.49 -9.00 35.71
N LEU A 215 -13.64 -10.03 35.75
CA LEU A 215 -12.33 -9.98 36.39
C LEU A 215 -11.23 -10.09 35.34
N ALA A 216 -10.17 -9.29 35.50
CA ALA A 216 -9.02 -9.32 34.60
C ALA A 216 -8.15 -10.56 34.81
N ILE A 217 -7.48 -10.96 33.73
CA ILE A 217 -6.44 -12.00 33.74
C ILE A 217 -5.12 -11.28 33.57
N ASN A 218 -4.20 -11.48 34.51
CA ASN A 218 -2.98 -10.69 34.66
C ASN A 218 -1.77 -11.62 34.87
N ASN A 219 -0.60 -11.05 35.13
CA ASN A 219 0.61 -11.77 35.55
C ASN A 219 0.99 -12.94 34.62
N TYR A 220 0.92 -12.71 33.32
CA TYR A 220 1.43 -13.64 32.32
C TYR A 220 2.95 -13.82 32.49
N GLN A 221 3.43 -15.03 32.25
CA GLN A 221 4.86 -15.35 32.40
C GLN A 221 5.63 -15.14 31.10
N ILE A 222 4.98 -15.37 29.96
CA ILE A 222 5.58 -15.32 28.63
C ILE A 222 4.92 -14.21 27.81
N GLU A 223 5.73 -13.43 27.10
CA GLU A 223 5.29 -12.42 26.16
C GLU A 223 6.07 -12.48 24.84
N GLY A 224 5.48 -11.96 23.78
CA GLY A 224 6.19 -11.61 22.57
C GLY A 224 5.36 -10.68 21.69
N SER A 225 6.04 -9.92 20.83
CA SER A 225 5.42 -8.85 20.07
C SER A 225 6.14 -8.58 18.76
N TYR A 226 5.38 -8.06 17.80
CA TYR A 226 5.88 -7.46 16.57
C TYR A 226 4.97 -6.29 16.19
N LEU A 227 5.55 -5.09 16.12
CA LEU A 227 4.84 -3.82 15.85
C LEU A 227 3.69 -3.51 16.83
N THR A 228 3.81 -3.96 18.08
CA THR A 228 2.88 -3.70 19.19
C THR A 228 3.66 -3.72 20.51
N ILE A 229 3.05 -3.18 21.57
CA ILE A 229 3.62 -3.20 22.92
C ILE A 229 2.80 -4.17 23.76
N VAL A 230 3.45 -4.98 24.57
CA VAL A 230 2.81 -5.98 25.43
C VAL A 230 3.28 -5.74 26.87
N ASP A 231 2.36 -5.84 27.83
CA ASP A 231 2.69 -5.83 29.26
C ASP A 231 2.14 -7.10 29.89
N LYS A 232 3.03 -8.04 30.18
CA LYS A 232 2.67 -9.32 30.79
C LYS A 232 2.17 -9.22 32.23
N ALA A 233 2.63 -8.23 33.00
CA ALA A 233 2.17 -8.07 34.38
C ALA A 233 0.74 -7.56 34.40
N ALA A 234 0.45 -6.54 33.59
CA ALA A 234 -0.89 -5.98 33.45
C ALA A 234 -1.83 -6.85 32.59
N GLY A 235 -1.31 -7.81 31.82
CA GLY A 235 -2.10 -8.66 30.92
C GLY A 235 -2.63 -7.92 29.71
N THR A 236 -1.88 -6.94 29.20
CA THR A 236 -2.35 -6.02 28.16
C THR A 236 -1.55 -6.09 26.86
N ILE A 237 -2.23 -5.82 25.75
CA ILE A 237 -1.64 -5.69 24.41
C ILE A 237 -2.06 -4.34 23.83
N HIS A 238 -1.10 -3.52 23.40
CA HIS A 238 -1.28 -2.17 22.89
C HIS A 238 -1.18 -2.12 21.36
N VAL A 239 -2.31 -1.88 20.73
CA VAL A 239 -2.47 -1.78 19.28
C VAL A 239 -2.18 -0.35 18.82
N LEU A 240 -1.19 -0.18 17.94
CA LEU A 240 -0.73 1.13 17.47
C LEU A 240 -1.51 1.66 16.27
N THR A 241 -1.99 0.77 15.39
CA THR A 241 -2.65 1.15 14.12
C THR A 241 -4.13 0.81 14.13
N GLU A 242 -4.90 1.59 13.39
CA GLU A 242 -6.32 1.33 13.20
C GLU A 242 -6.51 0.12 12.28
N GLY A 243 -7.58 -0.66 12.51
CA GLY A 243 -7.90 -1.77 11.64
C GLY A 243 -8.78 -2.84 12.26
N ILE A 244 -8.87 -3.95 11.54
CA ILE A 244 -9.51 -5.18 11.97
C ILE A 244 -8.44 -6.07 12.59
N TYR A 245 -8.69 -6.47 13.82
CA TYR A 245 -7.87 -7.39 14.57
C TYR A 245 -8.67 -8.63 14.93
N ARG A 246 -7.95 -9.71 15.21
CA ARG A 246 -8.50 -10.94 15.74
C ARG A 246 -7.88 -11.19 17.09
N VAL A 247 -8.74 -11.39 18.08
CA VAL A 247 -8.32 -11.93 19.37
C VAL A 247 -8.44 -13.44 19.32
N THR A 248 -7.35 -14.12 19.66
CA THR A 248 -7.35 -15.56 19.93
C THR A 248 -6.90 -15.78 21.37
N ALA A 249 -7.60 -16.63 22.09
CA ALA A 249 -7.22 -16.97 23.46
C ALA A 249 -7.74 -18.36 23.80
N THR A 250 -7.04 -19.05 24.69
CA THR A 250 -7.50 -20.32 25.24
C THR A 250 -7.32 -20.27 26.74
N ILE A 251 -8.38 -20.51 27.49
CA ILE A 251 -8.34 -20.61 28.95
C ILE A 251 -8.92 -21.95 29.35
N ASN A 252 -8.08 -22.77 29.97
CA ASN A 252 -8.47 -24.04 30.57
C ASN A 252 -8.41 -23.89 32.09
N ILE A 253 -9.58 -23.95 32.73
CA ILE A 253 -9.70 -23.87 34.18
C ILE A 253 -10.19 -25.19 34.77
N GLN A 254 -9.70 -25.49 35.97
CA GLN A 254 -10.33 -26.39 36.92
C GLN A 254 -10.93 -25.55 38.05
N HIS A 255 -12.03 -25.99 38.63
CA HIS A 255 -12.71 -25.32 39.73
C HIS A 255 -13.45 -26.35 40.58
N ASP A 256 -13.86 -25.95 41.77
CA ASP A 256 -14.71 -26.79 42.61
C ASP A 256 -16.02 -27.14 41.89
N ASP A 257 -16.60 -28.27 42.28
CA ASP A 257 -17.86 -28.77 41.74
C ASP A 257 -18.94 -27.67 41.76
N ALA A 258 -19.47 -27.33 40.57
CA ALA A 258 -20.52 -26.32 40.40
C ALA A 258 -21.85 -26.66 41.11
N GLY A 259 -21.95 -27.87 41.66
CA GLY A 259 -23.09 -28.43 42.35
C GLY A 259 -24.31 -28.52 41.45
N ASN A 260 -25.48 -28.25 42.04
CA ASN A 260 -26.74 -28.23 41.30
C ASN A 260 -26.96 -26.96 40.47
N ASN A 261 -25.98 -26.05 40.41
CA ASN A 261 -26.08 -24.82 39.64
C ASN A 261 -25.80 -25.07 38.16
N THR A 262 -26.45 -24.29 37.31
CA THR A 262 -26.16 -24.21 35.88
C THR A 262 -26.07 -22.75 35.49
N GLY A 263 -25.20 -22.43 34.55
CA GLY A 263 -25.10 -21.07 34.06
C GLY A 263 -24.16 -20.93 32.90
N ILE A 264 -23.59 -19.75 32.77
CA ILE A 264 -22.67 -19.39 31.71
C ILE A 264 -21.39 -18.82 32.28
N ILE A 265 -20.29 -19.08 31.59
CA ILE A 265 -19.00 -18.42 31.80
C ILE A 265 -18.58 -17.79 30.49
N GLY A 266 -18.07 -16.57 30.55
CA GLY A 266 -17.70 -15.78 29.38
C GLY A 266 -16.25 -15.30 29.45
N ILE A 267 -15.59 -15.32 28.29
CA ILE A 267 -14.35 -14.58 28.07
C ILE A 267 -14.66 -13.40 27.17
N SER A 268 -14.15 -12.26 27.55
CA SER A 268 -14.41 -10.99 26.89
C SER A 268 -13.14 -10.17 26.74
N ILE A 269 -13.03 -9.47 25.63
CA ILE A 269 -11.97 -8.48 25.38
C ILE A 269 -12.49 -7.11 25.81
N TYR A 270 -11.69 -6.39 26.58
CA TYR A 270 -11.97 -5.05 27.07
C TYR A 270 -10.88 -4.09 26.60
N ASP A 271 -11.26 -2.84 26.37
CA ASP A 271 -10.30 -1.75 26.15
C ASP A 271 -9.87 -1.09 27.46
N GLU A 272 -8.93 -0.15 27.37
CA GLU A 272 -8.43 0.68 28.48
C GLU A 272 -9.51 1.48 29.23
N LEU A 273 -10.66 1.72 28.60
CA LEU A 273 -11.81 2.43 29.20
C LEU A 273 -12.80 1.46 29.85
N ASN A 274 -12.48 0.16 29.88
CA ASN A 274 -13.35 -0.91 30.36
C ASN A 274 -14.64 -1.08 29.53
N ILE A 275 -14.57 -0.80 28.23
CA ILE A 275 -15.64 -1.09 27.28
C ILE A 275 -15.38 -2.46 26.65
N GLN A 276 -16.38 -3.34 26.71
CA GLN A 276 -16.32 -4.67 26.13
C GLN A 276 -16.39 -4.60 24.59
N GLN A 277 -15.38 -5.14 23.90
CA GLN A 277 -15.33 -5.18 22.43
C GLN A 277 -15.94 -6.45 21.85
N GLY A 278 -15.99 -7.52 22.64
CA GLY A 278 -16.53 -8.82 22.24
C GLY A 278 -16.51 -9.82 23.39
N ILE A 279 -17.36 -10.84 23.30
CA ILE A 279 -17.51 -11.90 24.31
C ILE A 279 -17.84 -13.23 23.64
N VAL A 280 -17.31 -14.32 24.19
CA VAL A 280 -17.74 -15.70 23.89
C VAL A 280 -18.14 -16.37 25.19
N THR A 281 -19.29 -17.03 25.19
CA THR A 281 -19.87 -17.66 26.38
C THR A 281 -19.98 -19.18 26.22
N PHE A 282 -19.80 -19.89 27.33
CA PHE A 282 -19.84 -21.35 27.42
C PHE A 282 -20.74 -21.75 28.57
N SER A 283 -21.40 -22.90 28.42
CA SER A 283 -22.26 -23.44 29.48
C SER A 283 -21.43 -24.01 30.62
N VAL A 284 -21.85 -23.72 31.85
CA VAL A 284 -21.46 -24.43 33.07
C VAL A 284 -22.61 -25.35 33.45
N LEU A 285 -22.36 -26.65 33.41
CA LEU A 285 -23.32 -27.71 33.70
C LEU A 285 -23.27 -28.10 35.19
N LYS A 286 -24.32 -28.81 35.63
CA LYS A 286 -24.36 -29.37 36.99
C LYS A 286 -23.20 -30.32 37.22
N ASN A 287 -22.60 -30.22 38.39
CA ASN A 287 -21.47 -31.02 38.83
C ASN A 287 -20.22 -30.94 37.92
N GLN A 288 -20.10 -29.87 37.13
CA GLN A 288 -18.91 -29.61 36.33
C GLN A 288 -17.76 -29.14 37.24
N ILE A 289 -16.54 -29.61 36.97
CA ILE A 289 -15.32 -29.33 37.75
C ILE A 289 -14.19 -28.73 36.89
N ALA A 290 -14.43 -28.55 35.59
CA ALA A 290 -13.47 -27.99 34.66
C ALA A 290 -14.18 -27.37 33.47
N THR A 291 -13.61 -26.30 32.92
CA THR A 291 -14.16 -25.64 31.74
C THR A 291 -13.05 -25.22 30.78
N ASN A 292 -13.22 -25.53 29.49
CA ASN A 292 -12.37 -25.05 28.41
C ASN A 292 -13.07 -23.91 27.68
N LEU A 293 -12.34 -22.82 27.46
CA LEU A 293 -12.86 -21.56 26.96
C LEU A 293 -11.98 -21.06 25.79
N PRO A 294 -12.19 -21.54 24.56
CA PRO A 294 -11.50 -21.03 23.38
C PRO A 294 -12.22 -19.81 22.78
N ILE A 295 -11.52 -18.69 22.63
CA ILE A 295 -12.02 -17.50 21.93
C ILE A 295 -11.25 -17.29 20.62
N ASN A 296 -11.99 -16.99 19.56
CA ASN A 296 -11.47 -16.56 18.27
C ASN A 296 -12.51 -15.66 17.60
N ILE A 297 -12.41 -14.35 17.82
CA ILE A 297 -13.37 -13.38 17.28
C ILE A 297 -12.63 -12.17 16.66
N PRO A 298 -13.13 -11.62 15.55
CA PRO A 298 -12.65 -10.35 15.03
C PRO A 298 -13.23 -9.19 15.83
N PHE A 299 -12.51 -8.07 15.89
CA PHE A 299 -12.99 -6.79 16.41
C PHE A 299 -12.30 -5.62 15.70
N ASN A 300 -12.94 -4.45 15.72
CA ASN A 300 -12.36 -3.22 15.18
C ASN A 300 -11.58 -2.50 16.28
N SER A 301 -10.36 -2.06 15.98
CA SER A 301 -9.54 -1.22 16.84
C SER A 301 -9.30 0.11 16.17
N VAL A 302 -9.36 1.19 16.96
CA VAL A 302 -8.76 2.48 16.56
C VAL A 302 -7.28 2.50 16.95
N ALA A 303 -6.51 3.43 16.41
CA ALA A 303 -5.10 3.58 16.73
C ALA A 303 -4.86 3.88 18.22
N ASN A 304 -3.71 3.41 18.73
CA ASN A 304 -3.22 3.61 20.11
C ASN A 304 -4.18 3.14 21.21
N LYS A 305 -4.71 1.91 21.09
CA LYS A 305 -5.60 1.32 22.09
C LYS A 305 -4.98 0.12 22.78
N THR A 306 -5.18 0.06 24.09
CA THR A 306 -4.75 -1.09 24.91
C THR A 306 -5.93 -2.02 25.19
N TYR A 307 -5.69 -3.32 25.07
CA TYR A 307 -6.70 -4.37 25.27
C TYR A 307 -6.23 -5.43 26.26
N HIS A 308 -7.19 -5.99 27.01
CA HIS A 308 -6.97 -7.09 27.96
C HIS A 308 -8.16 -8.04 28.01
N LEU A 309 -7.93 -9.25 28.51
CA LEU A 309 -8.99 -10.23 28.71
C LEU A 309 -9.66 -10.08 30.08
N ARG A 310 -10.97 -10.34 30.10
CA ARG A 310 -11.74 -10.54 31.32
C ARG A 310 -12.59 -11.80 31.27
N ILE A 311 -12.73 -12.42 32.42
CA ILE A 311 -13.56 -13.61 32.64
C ILE A 311 -14.72 -13.26 33.59
N VAL A 312 -15.90 -13.81 33.32
CA VAL A 312 -17.11 -13.59 34.12
C VAL A 312 -17.94 -14.87 34.14
N SER A 313 -18.60 -15.19 35.24
CA SER A 313 -19.54 -16.31 35.30
C SER A 313 -20.81 -15.98 36.05
N SER A 314 -21.94 -16.49 35.56
CA SER A 314 -23.23 -16.37 36.26
C SER A 314 -23.35 -17.34 37.45
N VAL A 315 -22.42 -18.29 37.57
CA VAL A 315 -22.28 -19.20 38.73
C VAL A 315 -20.97 -18.84 39.43
N GLU A 316 -20.97 -18.77 40.75
CA GLU A 316 -19.73 -18.57 41.49
C GLU A 316 -18.87 -19.83 41.42
N LEU A 317 -17.69 -19.72 40.82
CA LEU A 317 -16.69 -20.78 40.73
C LEU A 317 -15.56 -20.44 41.68
N THR A 318 -15.20 -21.36 42.56
CA THR A 318 -14.17 -21.18 43.59
C THR A 318 -13.03 -22.19 43.41
N ASN A 319 -11.89 -21.93 44.07
CA ASN A 319 -10.65 -22.70 43.92
C ASN A 319 -10.22 -22.88 42.47
N VAL A 320 -10.39 -21.81 41.68
CA VAL A 320 -10.07 -21.82 40.25
C VAL A 320 -8.57 -21.95 40.08
N THR A 321 -8.15 -22.95 39.30
CA THR A 321 -6.76 -23.17 38.90
C THR A 321 -6.65 -23.29 37.39
N THR A 322 -5.51 -22.89 36.84
CA THR A 322 -5.27 -22.82 35.40
C THR A 322 -4.40 -23.96 34.92
N ASN A 323 -4.84 -24.65 33.87
CA ASN A 323 -4.02 -25.62 33.17
C ASN A 323 -3.28 -24.99 31.98
N ALA A 324 -3.94 -24.06 31.29
CA ALA A 324 -3.36 -23.32 30.18
C ALA A 324 -4.10 -21.99 30.00
N VAL A 325 -3.34 -20.92 29.77
CA VAL A 325 -3.86 -19.60 29.44
C VAL A 325 -3.01 -19.02 28.33
N SER A 326 -3.62 -18.68 27.20
CA SER A 326 -3.01 -17.94 26.11
C SER A 326 -3.90 -16.78 25.70
N PHE A 327 -3.29 -15.69 25.24
CA PHE A 327 -3.96 -14.50 24.73
C PHE A 327 -3.09 -13.87 23.65
N ASP A 328 -3.60 -13.75 22.44
CA ASP A 328 -2.99 -13.01 21.36
C ASP A 328 -3.98 -12.10 20.65
N ILE A 329 -3.46 -10.98 20.16
CA ILE A 329 -4.14 -10.09 19.23
C ILE A 329 -3.27 -10.00 17.99
N LYS A 330 -3.88 -10.31 16.85
CA LYS A 330 -3.22 -10.27 15.54
C LYS A 330 -4.02 -9.40 14.58
N SER A 331 -3.34 -8.58 13.78
CA SER A 331 -3.98 -7.83 12.72
C SER A 331 -4.44 -8.74 11.58
N GLU A 332 -5.65 -8.49 11.07
CA GLU A 332 -6.16 -9.06 9.83
C GLU A 332 -6.10 -8.04 8.68
N SER A 333 -6.36 -6.78 8.99
CA SER A 333 -6.29 -5.67 8.03
C SER A 333 -6.03 -4.38 8.79
N ILE A 334 -4.93 -3.69 8.51
CA ILE A 334 -4.57 -2.42 9.14
C ILE A 334 -4.62 -1.27 8.14
N ARG A 335 -4.75 -0.05 8.65
CA ARG A 335 -4.75 1.21 7.92
C ARG A 335 -3.85 2.22 8.65
#